data_AF-A0A353T4B7-F1
#
_entry.id   AF-A0A353T4B7-F1
#
_cell.length_a   1.000
_cell.length_b   1.000
_cell.length_c   1.000
_cell.angle_alpha   90.00
_cell.angle_beta   90.00
_cell.angle_gamma   90.00
#
_symmetry.space_group_name_H-M   'P 1'
#
loop_
_entity.id
_entity.type
_entity.pdbx_description
1 polymer ?
#
loop_
_entity_poly.entity_id
_entity_poly.type
_entity_poly.pdbx_seq_one_letter_code
_entity_poly.pdbx_strand_id
1 'polypeptide(L)'
;MLVSNSGHTLKSFAKSIELPYTTLLGMLNRGLGGASVQNVIRVCRGLSITVEDLLRVEDEKSAAVPFYISDHEKMVLTKYREKPEMRPAIDMLLGVKGNI
;
A
#
# COMPACT_ATOMS: atom_id res chain seq x y z
N MET A 1 0.57 -3.95 13.00
CA MET A 1 0.09 -2.62 13.42
C MET A 1 1.29 -1.80 13.90
N LEU A 2 1.63 -0.72 13.21
CA LEU A 2 2.85 0.07 13.46
C LEU A 2 2.88 0.74 14.85
N VAL A 3 1.71 0.99 15.46
CA VAL A 3 1.59 1.59 16.80
C VAL A 3 2.00 0.63 17.93
N SER A 4 1.99 -0.69 17.71
CA SER A 4 2.37 -1.67 18.73
C SER A 4 3.89 -1.79 18.92
N ASN A 5 4.68 -1.34 17.94
CA ASN A 5 6.13 -1.57 17.92
C ASN A 5 6.95 -0.48 18.61
N SER A 6 6.33 0.65 18.99
CA SER A 6 6.99 1.83 19.56
C SER A 6 6.82 1.99 21.07
N GLY A 7 6.29 0.98 21.78
CA GLY A 7 6.21 0.98 23.26
C GLY A 7 5.29 2.04 23.88
N HIS A 8 4.60 2.84 23.07
CA HIS A 8 3.67 3.87 23.52
C HIS A 8 2.22 3.39 23.43
N THR A 9 1.47 3.55 24.51
CA THR A 9 0.02 3.29 24.48
C THR A 9 -0.65 4.33 23.57
N LEU A 10 -1.69 3.94 22.82
CA LEU A 10 -2.41 4.86 21.93
C LEU A 10 -2.85 6.16 22.62
N LYS A 11 -3.13 6.10 23.93
CA LYS A 11 -3.42 7.26 24.79
C LYS A 11 -2.22 8.20 24.98
N SER A 12 -1.02 7.68 25.22
CA SER A 12 0.17 8.53 25.38
C SER A 12 0.57 9.19 24.07
N PHE A 13 0.42 8.47 22.95
CA PHE A 13 0.66 9.01 21.62
C PHE A 13 -0.37 10.09 21.25
N ALA A 14 -1.65 9.89 21.56
CA ALA A 14 -2.67 10.94 21.39
C ALA A 14 -2.31 12.23 22.16
N LYS A 15 -1.80 12.06 23.39
CA LYS A 15 -1.34 13.20 24.22
C LYS A 15 -0.11 13.90 23.63
N SER A 16 0.84 13.18 23.04
CA SER A 16 2.05 13.78 22.45
C SER A 16 1.78 14.55 21.17
N ILE A 17 0.71 14.24 20.44
CA ILE A 17 0.31 14.94 19.20
C ILE A 17 -0.85 15.93 19.43
N GLU A 18 -1.20 16.19 20.70
CA GLU A 18 -2.31 17.07 21.11
C GLU A 18 -3.65 16.74 20.42
N LEU A 19 -3.94 15.45 20.25
CA LEU A 19 -5.23 14.99 19.71
C LEU A 19 -6.03 14.26 20.80
N PRO A 20 -7.36 14.45 20.85
CA PRO A 20 -8.22 13.63 21.69
C PRO A 20 -8.06 12.15 21.32
N TYR A 21 -7.98 11.28 22.34
CA TYR A 21 -7.90 9.84 22.14
C TYR A 21 -9.03 9.31 21.25
N THR A 22 -10.24 9.83 21.43
CA THR A 22 -11.43 9.47 20.64
C THR A 22 -11.30 9.88 19.18
N THR A 23 -10.66 11.03 18.89
CA THR A 23 -10.39 11.49 17.53
C THR A 23 -9.36 10.59 16.86
N LEU A 24 -8.24 10.31 17.53
CA LEU A 24 -7.21 9.42 17.00
C LEU A 24 -7.75 8.00 16.78
N LEU A 25 -8.54 7.47 17.72
CA LEU A 25 -9.19 6.17 17.60
C LEU A 25 -10.19 6.13 16.43
N GLY A 26 -10.99 7.20 16.26
CA GLY A 26 -11.90 7.33 15.14
C GLY A 26 -11.18 7.34 13.78
N MET A 27 -10.04 8.03 13.71
CA MET A 27 -9.18 8.07 12.52
C MET A 27 -8.55 6.71 12.21
N LEU A 28 -8.12 5.96 13.23
CA LEU A 28 -7.58 4.62 13.03
C LEU A 28 -8.65 3.60 12.60
N ASN A 29 -9.88 3.74 13.10
CA ASN A 29 -10.98 2.83 12.78
C ASN A 29 -11.62 3.10 11.41
N ARG A 30 -11.76 4.37 11.00
CA ARG A 30 -12.40 4.75 9.73
C ARG A 30 -11.41 5.01 8.60
N GLY A 31 -10.11 4.97 8.89
CA GLY A 31 -9.07 5.40 7.97
C GLY A 31 -8.83 6.92 8.03
N LEU A 32 -7.66 7.33 7.54
CA LEU A 32 -7.19 8.71 7.60
C LEU A 32 -7.87 9.59 6.53
N GLY A 33 -8.45 9.00 5.48
CA GLY A 33 -9.12 9.71 4.38
C GLY A 33 -10.36 10.51 4.77
N GLY A 34 -11.00 10.21 5.91
CA GLY A 34 -12.11 11.00 6.45
C GLY A 34 -11.69 12.06 7.48
N ALA A 35 -10.40 12.16 7.80
CA ALA A 35 -9.89 13.06 8.81
C ALA A 35 -9.52 14.42 8.21
N SER A 36 -9.53 15.49 9.03
CA SER A 36 -9.02 16.78 8.54
C SER A 36 -7.52 16.66 8.23
N VAL A 37 -7.08 17.30 7.15
CA VAL A 37 -5.66 17.33 6.74
C VAL A 37 -4.76 17.81 7.89
N GLN A 38 -5.24 18.74 8.71
CA GLN A 38 -4.53 19.22 9.90
C GLN A 38 -4.26 18.10 10.90
N ASN A 39 -5.22 17.20 11.13
CA ASN A 39 -5.06 16.08 12.04
C ASN A 39 -4.13 15.01 11.45
N VAL A 40 -4.20 14.78 10.13
CA VAL A 40 -3.30 13.85 9.42
C VAL A 40 -1.85 14.33 9.54
N ILE A 41 -1.58 15.61 9.31
CA ILE A 41 -0.24 16.20 9.45
C ILE A 41 0.29 16.05 10.88
N ARG A 42 -0.55 16.28 11.91
CA ARG A 42 -0.14 16.11 13.31
C ARG A 42 0.26 14.66 13.63
N VAL A 43 -0.50 13.70 13.14
CA VAL A 43 -0.19 12.27 13.29
C VAL A 43 1.12 11.91 12.57
N CYS A 44 1.30 12.38 11.33
CA CYS A 44 2.51 12.14 10.55
C CYS A 44 3.76 12.73 11.24
N ARG A 45 3.66 13.97 11.74
CA ARG A 45 4.74 14.61 12.52
C ARG A 45 5.03 13.85 13.82
N GLY A 46 4.00 13.37 14.52
CA GLY A 46 4.17 12.57 15.74
C GLY A 46 4.85 11.22 15.50
N LEU A 47 4.63 10.63 14.33
CA LEU A 47 5.27 9.37 13.92
C LEU A 47 6.61 9.58 13.20
N SER A 48 7.03 10.85 12.99
CA SER A 48 8.20 11.20 12.18
C SER A 48 8.19 10.57 10.77
N ILE A 49 7.00 10.43 10.18
CA ILE A 49 6.80 9.95 8.82
C ILE A 49 6.32 11.09 7.92
N THR A 50 6.64 11.00 6.63
CA THR A 50 6.07 11.92 5.65
C THR A 50 4.66 11.50 5.27
N VAL A 51 3.86 12.44 4.77
CA VAL A 51 2.53 12.12 4.20
C VAL A 51 2.69 11.23 2.96
N GLU A 52 3.78 11.36 2.22
CA GLU A 52 4.09 10.48 1.09
C GLU A 52 4.34 9.03 1.53
N ASP A 53 5.05 8.82 2.64
CA ASP A 53 5.26 7.47 3.19
C ASP A 53 3.96 6.86 3.70
N LEU A 54 3.04 7.68 4.20
CA LEU A 54 1.70 7.22 4.59
C LEU A 54 0.88 6.76 3.37
N LEU A 55 0.92 7.53 2.29
CA LEU A 55 0.21 7.22 1.03
C LEU A 55 0.75 5.93 0.38
N ARG A 56 2.08 5.73 0.41
CA ARG A 56 2.70 4.48 -0.08
C ARG A 56 2.14 3.23 0.59
N VAL A 57 1.84 3.29 1.89
CA VAL A 57 1.32 2.15 2.67
C VAL A 57 -0.17 1.91 2.42
N GLU A 58 -0.95 2.95 2.09
CA GLU A 58 -2.34 2.78 1.64
C GLU A 58 -2.42 2.22 0.22
N ASP A 59 -1.51 2.63 -0.66
CA ASP A 59 -1.35 2.03 -2.00
C ASP A 59 -1.00 0.53 -1.90
N GLU A 60 -0.22 0.09 -0.91
CA GLU A 60 0.04 -1.35 -0.71
C GLU A 60 -1.21 -2.16 -0.26
N LYS A 61 -2.23 -1.50 0.30
CA LYS A 61 -3.47 -2.16 0.76
C LYS A 61 -4.62 -2.08 -0.23
N SER A 62 -4.60 -1.12 -1.15
CA SER A 62 -5.68 -0.87 -2.12
C SER A 62 -5.24 -1.01 -3.58
N ALA A 63 -3.94 -1.04 -3.87
CA ALA A 63 -3.48 -1.47 -5.18
C ALA A 63 -3.52 -2.99 -5.23
N ALA A 64 -4.12 -3.53 -6.29
CA ALA A 64 -3.60 -4.76 -6.85
C ALA A 64 -2.07 -4.62 -6.90
N VAL A 65 -1.38 -5.47 -6.15
CA VAL A 65 0.07 -5.55 -5.96
C VAL A 65 0.82 -4.81 -7.09
N PRO A 66 1.62 -3.75 -6.82
CA PRO A 66 2.41 -3.14 -7.88
C PRO A 66 3.26 -4.25 -8.50
N PHE A 67 2.91 -4.63 -9.73
CA PHE A 67 3.57 -5.69 -10.47
C PHE A 67 4.91 -5.12 -10.92
N TYR A 68 5.90 -5.15 -10.01
CA TYR A 68 7.28 -4.85 -10.35
C TYR A 68 7.77 -5.94 -11.30
N ILE A 69 7.57 -5.71 -12.60
CA ILE A 69 8.09 -6.58 -13.64
C ILE A 69 9.61 -6.56 -13.55
N SER A 70 10.19 -7.71 -13.19
CA SER A 70 11.64 -7.92 -13.24
C SER A 70 12.14 -7.72 -14.67
N ASP A 71 13.40 -7.32 -14.84
CA ASP A 71 14.04 -7.22 -16.17
C ASP A 71 13.88 -8.51 -16.98
N HIS A 72 13.89 -9.66 -16.28
CA HIS A 72 13.64 -10.96 -16.90
C HIS A 72 12.21 -11.10 -17.45
N GLU A 73 11.21 -10.68 -16.70
CA GLU A 73 9.80 -10.74 -17.12
C GLU A 73 9.54 -9.79 -18.30
N LYS A 74 10.18 -8.62 -18.33
CA LYS A 74 10.13 -7.69 -19.46
C LYS A 74 10.70 -8.32 -20.74
N MET A 75 11.80 -9.07 -20.61
CA MET A 75 12.39 -9.81 -21.73
C MET A 75 11.47 -10.91 -22.23
N VAL A 76 10.87 -11.69 -21.32
CA VAL A 76 9.91 -12.75 -21.66
C VAL A 76 8.70 -12.17 -22.39
N LEU A 77 8.13 -11.07 -21.91
CA LEU A 77 7.00 -10.39 -22.55
C LEU A 77 7.34 -9.86 -23.93
N THR A 78 8.55 -9.31 -24.10
CA THR A 78 9.02 -8.82 -25.40
C THR A 78 9.13 -9.97 -26.40
N LYS A 79 9.74 -11.09 -26.00
CA LYS A 79 9.88 -12.28 -26.84
C LYS A 79 8.55 -12.95 -27.15
N TYR A 80 7.63 -12.99 -26.18
CA TYR A 80 6.26 -13.47 -26.37
C TYR A 80 5.48 -12.62 -27.40
N ARG A 81 5.68 -11.30 -27.39
CA ARG A 81 5.07 -10.39 -28.38
C ARG A 81 5.67 -10.56 -29.77
N GLU A 82 6.99 -10.72 -29.88
CA GLU A 82 7.71 -10.89 -31.14
C GLU A 82 7.37 -12.19 -31.89
N LYS A 83 6.93 -13.25 -31.20
CA LYS A 83 6.64 -14.56 -31.81
C LYS A 83 5.20 -15.02 -31.56
N PRO A 84 4.23 -14.53 -32.35
CA PRO A 84 2.81 -14.89 -32.23
C PRO A 84 2.54 -16.41 -32.30
N GLU A 85 3.36 -17.13 -33.06
CA GLU A 85 3.23 -18.57 -33.28
C GLU A 85 3.47 -19.41 -32.01
N MET A 86 4.30 -18.93 -31.08
CA MET A 86 4.60 -19.65 -29.83
C MET A 86 3.66 -19.29 -28.69
N ARG A 87 2.82 -18.27 -28.84
CA ARG A 87 1.84 -17.87 -27.83
C ARG A 87 0.93 -19.01 -27.36
N PRO A 88 0.29 -19.81 -28.24
CA PRO A 88 -0.57 -20.91 -27.78
C PRO A 88 0.18 -21.98 -26.97
N ALA A 89 1.45 -22.25 -27.30
CA ALA A 89 2.28 -23.17 -26.52
C ALA A 89 2.67 -22.58 -25.16
N ILE A 90 3.02 -21.29 -25.12
CA ILE A 90 3.38 -20.59 -23.88
C ILE A 90 2.16 -20.45 -22.97
N ASP A 91 1.00 -20.13 -23.51
CA ASP A 91 -0.27 -20.03 -22.77
C ASP A 91 -0.67 -21.37 -22.16
N MET A 92 -0.45 -22.46 -22.89
CA MET A 92 -0.66 -23.82 -22.40
C MET A 92 0.30 -24.19 -21.26
N LEU A 93 1.59 -23.85 -21.40
CA LEU A 93 2.62 -24.13 -20.37
C LEU A 93 2.41 -23.30 -19.10
N LEU A 94 1.98 -22.05 -19.25
CA LEU A 94 1.72 -21.15 -18.13
C LEU A 94 0.33 -21.39 -17.50
N GLY A 95 -0.51 -22.26 -18.08
CA GLY A 95 -1.85 -22.53 -17.58
C GLY A 95 -2.79 -21.33 -17.70
N VAL A 96 -2.45 -20.35 -18.54
CA VAL A 96 -3.25 -19.15 -18.80
C VAL A 96 -4.32 -19.52 -19.82
N LYS A 97 -5.27 -20.38 -19.42
CA LYS A 97 -6.50 -20.58 -20.18
C LYS A 97 -7.33 -19.30 -20.06
N GLY A 98 -7.44 -18.56 -21.16
CA GLY A 98 -8.27 -17.36 -21.22
C GLY A 98 -9.69 -17.65 -20.75
N ASN A 99 -10.16 -16.87 -19.78
CA ASN A 99 -11.59 -16.64 -19.61
C ASN A 99 -12.06 -15.91 -20.87
N ILE A 100 -12.76 -16.63 -21.74
CA ILE A 100 -13.64 -16.06 -22.77
C ILE A 100 -14.97 -15.78 -22.09
#